data_AF-A0A243S9X9-F1
#
_entry.id   AF-A0A243S9X9-F1
#
_cell.length_a   1.000
_cell.length_b   1.000
_cell.length_c   1.000
_cell.angle_alpha   90.00
_cell.angle_beta   90.00
_cell.angle_gamma   90.00
#
_symmetry.space_group_name_H-M   'P 1'
#
loop_
_entity.id
_entity.type
_entity.pdbx_description
1 polymer ?
#
loop_
_entity_poly.entity_id
_entity_poly.type
_entity_poly.pdbx_seq_one_letter_code
_entity_poly.pdbx_strand_id
1 'polypeptide(L)'
;MADTDAEARRLSWSTRTLLACLARTGAAPDVPTVDVAAREPTQAEKDTLTVIDGRRPRLLAGGPTTVRDQIEQMTKATGVQGVMVQEVVADPAARAHSRALPAQALGVAPAAVAAP
;
A
#
# COMPACT_ATOMS: atom_id res chain seq x y z
N MET A 1 0.60 -2.66 -3.86
CA MET A 1 1.91 -3.15 -4.34
C MET A 1 2.02 -2.90 -5.85
N ALA A 2 3.21 -3.00 -6.41
CA ALA A 2 3.42 -3.05 -7.86
C ALA A 2 4.57 -4.02 -8.17
N ASP A 3 4.92 -4.21 -9.45
CA ASP A 3 6.02 -5.11 -9.82
C ASP A 3 7.39 -4.61 -9.35
N THR A 4 7.53 -3.30 -9.15
CA THR A 4 8.78 -2.66 -8.68
C THR A 4 8.51 -1.68 -7.54
N ASP A 5 9.54 -1.42 -6.73
CA ASP A 5 9.47 -0.42 -5.65
C ASP A 5 9.17 0.99 -6.17
N ALA A 6 9.76 1.35 -7.33
CA ALA A 6 9.56 2.65 -7.94
C ALA A 6 8.10 2.85 -8.36
N GLU A 7 7.50 1.86 -9.02
CA GLU A 7 6.11 1.93 -9.43
C GLU A 7 5.17 1.90 -8.22
N ALA A 8 5.45 1.05 -7.22
CA ALA A 8 4.65 1.02 -6.01
C ALA A 8 4.69 2.37 -5.26
N ARG A 9 5.87 3.02 -5.22
CA ARG A 9 6.02 4.37 -4.66
C ARG A 9 5.18 5.38 -5.44
N ARG A 10 5.19 5.33 -6.78
CA ARG A 10 4.37 6.21 -7.62
C ARG A 10 2.86 6.00 -7.38
N LEU A 11 2.38 4.76 -7.40
CA LEU A 11 0.97 4.44 -7.14
C LEU A 11 0.53 4.90 -5.74
N SER A 12 1.42 4.83 -4.75
CA SER A 12 1.13 5.26 -3.38
C SER A 12 0.82 6.75 -3.23
N TRP A 13 1.20 7.60 -4.21
CA TRP A 13 0.95 9.03 -4.15
C TRP A 13 -0.53 9.36 -4.01
N SER A 14 -1.41 8.62 -4.70
CA SER A 14 -2.86 8.78 -4.59
C SER A 14 -3.33 8.68 -3.13
N THR A 15 -2.95 7.61 -2.45
CA THR A 15 -3.31 7.36 -1.04
C THR A 15 -2.63 8.33 -0.08
N ARG A 16 -1.38 8.72 -0.36
CA ARG A 16 -0.68 9.73 0.45
C ARG A 16 -1.36 11.08 0.37
N THR A 17 -1.77 11.52 -0.82
CA THR A 17 -2.51 12.76 -1.03
C THR A 17 -3.86 12.71 -0.34
N LEU A 18 -4.58 11.59 -0.43
CA LEU A 18 -5.84 11.39 0.28
C LEU A 18 -5.66 11.53 1.81
N LEU A 19 -4.68 10.83 2.39
CA LEU A 19 -4.40 10.87 3.82
C LEU A 19 -3.93 12.26 4.27
N ALA A 20 -3.17 12.96 3.44
CA ALA A 20 -2.73 14.32 3.71
C ALA A 20 -3.91 15.31 3.67
N CYS A 21 -4.81 15.19 2.69
CA CYS A 21 -6.02 16.01 2.60
C CYS A 21 -6.93 15.79 3.82
N LEU A 22 -7.16 14.53 4.20
CA LEU A 22 -7.88 14.15 5.42
C LEU A 22 -7.26 14.78 6.67
N ALA A 23 -5.93 14.70 6.81
CA ALA A 23 -5.23 15.26 7.97
C ALA A 23 -5.33 16.79 8.05
N ARG A 24 -5.38 17.49 6.91
CA ARG A 24 -5.47 18.97 6.87
C ARG A 24 -6.89 19.49 7.01
N THR A 25 -7.87 18.82 6.42
CA THR A 25 -9.22 19.36 6.22
C THR A 25 -10.31 18.62 6.99
N GLY A 26 -10.02 17.43 7.52
CA GLY A 26 -11.01 16.54 8.13
C GLY A 26 -11.93 15.85 7.14
N ALA A 27 -11.77 16.10 5.83
CA ALA A 27 -12.57 15.49 4.77
C ALA A 27 -11.67 14.80 3.73
N ALA A 28 -12.15 13.68 3.21
CA ALA A 28 -11.59 13.02 2.03
C ALA A 28 -12.51 13.32 0.86
N PRO A 29 -12.10 14.12 -0.15
CA PRO A 29 -12.71 14.00 -1.45
C PRO A 29 -12.35 12.63 -2.07
N ASP A 30 -12.95 12.32 -3.22
CA ASP A 30 -12.67 11.12 -4.00
C ASP A 30 -11.17 10.80 -4.09
N VAL A 31 -10.83 9.52 -4.19
CA VAL A 31 -9.44 9.07 -4.30
C VAL A 31 -8.81 9.70 -5.55
N PRO A 32 -7.78 10.57 -5.42
CA PRO A 32 -7.22 11.29 -6.56
C PRO A 32 -6.48 10.34 -7.48
N THR A 33 -6.47 10.63 -8.79
CA THR A 33 -5.64 9.88 -9.73
C THR A 33 -4.15 10.09 -9.43
N VAL A 34 -3.29 9.17 -9.89
CA VAL A 34 -1.85 9.26 -9.67
C VAL A 34 -1.26 10.55 -10.27
N ASP A 35 -1.75 11.00 -11.43
CA ASP A 35 -1.26 12.21 -12.08
C ASP A 35 -1.66 13.49 -11.35
N VAL A 36 -2.87 13.54 -10.78
CA VAL A 36 -3.31 14.62 -9.89
C VAL A 36 -2.48 14.60 -8.61
N ALA A 37 -2.37 13.42 -7.99
CA ALA A 37 -1.57 13.21 -6.79
C ALA A 37 -0.06 13.40 -6.99
N ALA A 38 0.45 13.43 -8.22
CA ALA A 38 1.84 13.78 -8.50
C ALA A 38 2.10 15.28 -8.35
N ARG A 39 1.06 16.13 -8.46
CA ARG A 39 1.17 17.59 -8.50
C ARG A 39 0.74 18.27 -7.19
N GLU A 40 -0.17 17.64 -6.45
CA GLU A 40 -0.80 18.24 -5.26
C GLU A 40 -0.01 18.14 -3.93
N PRO A 41 0.59 16.99 -3.55
CA PRO A 41 1.25 16.86 -2.26
C PRO A 41 2.60 17.59 -2.25
N THR A 42 2.92 18.17 -1.09
CA THR A 42 4.24 18.73 -0.80
C THR A 42 5.33 17.66 -0.93
N GLN A 43 6.59 18.08 -1.13
CA GLN A 43 7.72 17.15 -1.18
C GLN A 43 7.80 16.28 0.09
N ALA A 44 7.54 16.87 1.27
CA ALA A 44 7.50 16.14 2.54
C ALA A 44 6.41 15.05 2.56
N GLU A 45 5.24 15.30 1.98
CA GLU A 45 4.17 14.30 1.87
C GLU A 45 4.56 13.17 0.90
N LYS A 46 5.26 13.48 -0.19
CA LYS A 46 5.83 12.48 -1.12
C LYS A 46 6.96 11.65 -0.51
N ASP A 47 7.66 12.18 0.47
CA ASP A 47 8.76 11.51 1.17
C ASP A 47 8.32 10.79 2.45
N THR A 48 7.02 10.74 2.72
CA THR A 48 6.47 9.94 3.82
C THR A 48 6.92 8.48 3.71
N LEU A 49 7.46 7.93 4.80
CA LEU A 49 7.95 6.56 4.84
C LEU A 49 6.89 5.56 4.37
N THR A 50 7.30 4.66 3.47
CA THR A 50 6.52 3.48 3.04
C THR A 50 7.17 2.17 3.40
N VAL A 51 8.29 2.25 4.09
CA VAL A 51 9.06 1.12 4.57
C VAL A 51 9.39 1.29 6.05
N ILE A 52 9.53 0.17 6.77
CA ILE A 52 9.97 0.11 8.16
C ILE A 52 11.48 0.35 8.18
N ASP A 53 11.88 1.53 8.65
CA ASP A 53 13.29 1.89 8.83
C ASP A 53 13.45 2.58 10.20
N GLY A 54 13.49 1.78 11.27
CA GLY A 54 13.48 2.25 12.67
C GLY A 54 12.16 2.89 13.14
N ARG A 55 11.27 3.26 12.21
CA ARG A 55 9.91 3.78 12.45
C ARG A 55 8.90 3.02 11.60
N ARG A 56 7.70 2.78 12.14
CA ARG A 56 6.62 2.14 11.40
C ARG A 56 5.92 3.14 10.48
N PRO A 57 5.84 2.87 9.17
CA PRO A 57 5.10 3.72 8.26
C PRO A 57 3.59 3.55 8.45
N ARG A 58 2.81 4.56 8.05
CA ARG A 58 1.33 4.45 8.03
C ARG A 58 0.80 3.61 6.88
N LEU A 59 1.59 3.48 5.81
CA LEU A 59 1.26 2.68 4.65
C LEU A 59 2.50 1.93 4.16
N LEU A 60 2.32 0.73 3.62
CA LEU A 60 3.38 -0.03 2.98
C LEU A 60 3.28 0.16 1.47
N ALA A 61 4.40 0.45 0.81
CA ALA A 61 4.48 0.48 -0.65
C ALA A 61 5.84 -0.05 -1.10
N GLY A 62 5.80 -1.03 -1.99
CA GLY A 62 6.98 -1.67 -2.58
C GLY A 62 6.59 -2.76 -3.56
N GLY A 63 7.62 -3.37 -4.13
CA GLY A 63 7.55 -4.61 -4.89
C GLY A 63 7.26 -5.83 -4.01
N PRO A 64 7.07 -7.02 -4.63
CA PRO A 64 6.78 -8.27 -3.93
C PRO A 64 7.71 -8.58 -2.76
N THR A 65 9.01 -8.59 -3.01
CA THR A 65 10.02 -8.89 -1.97
C THR A 65 10.00 -7.85 -0.85
N THR A 66 10.01 -6.56 -1.20
CA THR A 66 10.04 -5.46 -0.23
C THR A 66 8.83 -5.48 0.71
N VAL A 67 7.63 -5.73 0.20
CA VAL A 67 6.43 -5.78 1.04
C VAL A 67 6.37 -7.07 1.86
N ARG A 68 6.79 -8.22 1.30
CA ARG A 68 6.90 -9.48 2.04
C ARG A 68 7.80 -9.32 3.27
N ASP A 69 9.01 -8.83 3.05
CA ASP A 69 10.02 -8.71 4.11
C ASP A 69 9.54 -7.79 5.25
N GLN A 70 8.80 -6.73 4.89
CA GLN A 70 8.21 -5.83 5.88
C GLN A 70 7.02 -6.40 6.64
N ILE A 71 6.16 -7.16 5.97
CA ILE A 71 5.07 -7.89 6.65
C ILE A 71 5.69 -8.89 7.62
N GLU A 72 6.71 -9.64 7.21
CA GLU A 72 7.43 -10.58 8.08
C GLU A 72 8.09 -9.88 9.27
N GLN A 73 8.73 -8.73 9.04
CA GLN A 73 9.32 -7.95 10.12
C GLN A 73 8.24 -7.51 11.12
N MET A 74 7.09 -7.03 10.63
CA MET A 74 5.99 -6.58 11.46
C MET A 74 5.35 -7.72 12.25
N THR A 75 5.12 -8.88 11.64
CA THR A 75 4.53 -10.05 12.30
C THR A 75 5.46 -10.59 13.38
N LYS A 76 6.76 -10.74 13.08
CA LYS A 76 7.78 -11.14 14.07
C LYS A 76 7.84 -10.18 15.26
N ALA A 77 7.79 -8.87 15.01
CA ALA A 77 7.89 -7.86 16.06
C ALA A 77 6.62 -7.72 16.91
N THR A 78 5.46 -8.18 16.45
CA THR A 78 4.17 -8.02 17.16
C THR A 78 3.57 -9.32 17.68
N GLY A 79 4.01 -10.48 17.16
CA GLY A 79 3.42 -11.78 17.48
C GLY A 79 2.02 -12.01 16.90
N VAL A 80 1.56 -11.17 15.95
CA VAL A 80 0.25 -11.37 15.31
C VAL A 80 0.25 -12.61 14.43
N GLN A 81 -0.89 -13.30 14.38
CA GLN A 81 -1.07 -14.54 13.63
C GLN A 81 -1.60 -14.31 12.21
N GLY A 82 -1.99 -13.08 11.90
CA GLY A 82 -2.51 -12.71 10.59
C GLY A 82 -2.39 -11.22 10.33
N VAL A 83 -2.34 -10.87 9.06
CA VAL A 83 -2.33 -9.48 8.59
C VAL A 83 -3.43 -9.32 7.57
N MET A 84 -4.33 -8.37 7.82
CA MET A 84 -5.34 -7.97 6.85
C MET A 84 -4.74 -6.91 5.93
N VAL A 85 -4.78 -7.16 4.62
CA VAL A 85 -4.27 -6.22 3.62
C VAL A 85 -5.42 -5.34 3.14
N GLN A 86 -5.26 -4.03 3.29
CA GLN A 86 -6.13 -3.02 2.70
C GLN A 86 -5.32 -2.17 1.74
N GLU A 87 -5.94 -1.76 0.64
CA GLU A 87 -5.30 -0.90 -0.34
C GLU A 87 -6.25 0.21 -0.79
N VAL A 88 -5.65 1.33 -1.18
CA VAL A 88 -6.31 2.39 -1.91
C VAL A 88 -5.44 2.60 -3.15
N VAL A 89 -5.99 2.29 -4.31
CA VAL A 89 -5.35 2.47 -5.62
C VAL A 89 -6.41 3.05 -6.53
N ALA A 90 -6.19 4.23 -7.10
CA ALA A 90 -7.21 4.93 -7.89
C ALA A 90 -7.60 4.14 -9.15
N ASP A 91 -6.60 3.66 -9.90
CA ASP A 91 -6.81 2.94 -11.15
C ASP A 91 -7.33 1.50 -10.91
N PRO A 92 -8.46 1.09 -11.51
CA PRO A 92 -9.02 -0.24 -11.32
C PRO A 92 -8.11 -1.39 -11.80
N ALA A 93 -7.36 -1.21 -12.89
CA ALA A 93 -6.51 -2.26 -13.43
C ALA A 93 -5.27 -2.48 -12.55
N ALA A 94 -4.62 -1.39 -12.13
CA ALA A 94 -3.53 -1.41 -11.16
C ALA A 94 -3.98 -1.99 -9.81
N ARG A 95 -5.21 -1.69 -9.38
CA ARG A 95 -5.82 -2.27 -8.17
C ARG A 95 -6.00 -3.78 -8.31
N ALA A 96 -6.57 -4.25 -9.41
CA ALA A 96 -6.74 -5.68 -9.66
C ALA A 96 -5.39 -6.42 -9.67
N HIS A 97 -4.38 -5.86 -10.33
CA HIS A 97 -3.01 -6.39 -10.34
C HIS A 97 -2.39 -6.41 -8.94
N SER A 98 -2.47 -5.29 -8.21
CA SER A 98 -1.95 -5.15 -6.85
C SER A 98 -2.49 -6.21 -5.89
N ARG A 99 -3.75 -6.64 -6.02
CA ARG A 99 -4.33 -7.69 -5.15
C ARG A 99 -3.72 -9.07 -5.32
N ALA A 100 -3.26 -9.39 -6.53
CA ALA A 100 -2.64 -10.68 -6.81
C ALA A 100 -1.23 -10.77 -6.21
N LEU A 101 -0.52 -9.64 -6.11
CA LEU A 101 0.89 -9.61 -5.71
C LEU A 101 1.16 -10.02 -4.25
N PRO A 102 0.43 -9.56 -3.21
CA PRO A 102 0.65 -10.02 -1.83
C PRO A 102 0.46 -11.53 -1.69
N ALA A 103 -0.58 -12.08 -2.31
CA ALA A 103 -0.86 -13.52 -2.24
C ALA A 103 0.29 -14.33 -2.86
N GLN A 104 0.78 -13.92 -4.02
CA GLN A 104 1.94 -14.54 -4.66
C GLN A 104 3.22 -14.39 -3.82
N ALA A 105 3.49 -13.19 -3.32
CA ALA A 105 4.69 -12.89 -2.53
C ALA A 105 4.76 -13.65 -1.21
N LEU A 106 3.59 -13.92 -0.61
CA LEU A 106 3.45 -14.63 0.66
C LEU A 106 3.18 -16.13 0.47
N GLY A 107 3.08 -16.62 -0.77
CA GLY A 107 2.77 -18.02 -1.06
C GLY A 107 1.39 -18.47 -0.56
N VAL A 108 0.42 -17.56 -0.51
CA VAL A 108 -0.94 -17.85 -0.02
C VAL A 108 -1.73 -18.49 -1.16
N ALA A 109 -2.11 -19.75 -0.97
CA ALA A 109 -3.03 -20.41 -1.89
C ALA A 109 -4.45 -19.82 -1.75
N PRO A 110 -5.22 -19.72 -2.84
CA PRO A 110 -6.64 -19.39 -2.73
C PRO A 110 -7.31 -20.39 -1.80
N ALA A 111 -8.14 -19.89 -0.89
CA ALA A 111 -8.96 -20.76 -0.06
C ALA A 111 -9.82 -21.64 -0.99
N ALA A 112 -9.90 -22.93 -0.68
CA ALA A 112 -10.84 -23.80 -1.36
C ALA A 112 -12.23 -23.18 -1.19
N VAL A 113 -12.88 -22.86 -2.32
CA VAL A 113 -14.27 -22.42 -2.28
C VAL A 113 -15.07 -23.58 -1.71
N ALA A 114 -15.63 -23.40 -0.51
CA ALA A 114 -16.58 -24.36 0.03
C ALA A 114 -17.73 -24.47 -0.98
N ALA A 115 -17.94 -25.68 -1.50
CA ALA A 115 -19.07 -25.95 -2.38
C ALA A 115 -20.37 -25.61 -1.63
N PRO A 116 -21.38 -25.05 -2.34
CA PRO A 116 -22.63 -24.59 -1.73
C PRO A 116 -23.41 -25.70 -1.04
#